data_AF-A0A1G7FI75-F1
#
_entry.id   AF-A0A1G7FI75-F1
#
_cell.length_a   1.000
_cell.length_b   1.000
_cell.length_c   1.000
_cell.angle_alpha   90.00
_cell.angle_beta   90.00
_cell.angle_gamma   90.00
#
_symmetry.space_group_name_H-M   'P 1'
#
loop_
_entity.id
_entity.type
_entity.pdbx_description
1 polymer ?
#
loop_
_entity_poly.entity_id
_entity_poly.type
_entity_poly.pdbx_seq_one_letter_code
_entity_poly.pdbx_strand_id
1 'polypeptide(L)'
;MIEPIFERDPFRFTHGNPSVYTLPSDGSGKDINVHFCSECGTKLALTFERWPDRLGIYVGTLDKPTSISVTPENSKHIFLSEARPGTIVPPGFLFYERHAAENDGTPIEPNVRKEPYVVEG
;
A
#
# COMPACT_ATOMS: atom_id res chain seq x y z
N MET A 1 -2.01 -3.57 7.14
CA MET A 1 -0.96 -2.54 6.92
C MET A 1 -1.63 -1.38 6.20
N ILE A 2 -1.31 -0.13 6.56
CA ILE A 2 -1.81 1.06 5.85
C ILE A 2 -0.60 1.72 5.21
N GLU A 3 -0.69 1.92 3.89
CA GLU A 3 0.38 2.43 3.05
C GLU A 3 -0.11 3.67 2.31
N PRO A 4 0.00 4.87 2.90
CA PRO A 4 -0.20 6.12 2.17
C PRO A 4 0.81 6.23 1.02
N ILE A 5 0.29 6.62 -0.14
CA ILE A 5 1.07 6.83 -1.35
C ILE A 5 1.29 8.33 -1.54
N PHE A 6 2.55 8.72 -1.75
CA PHE A 6 2.98 10.10 -1.99
C PHE A 6 3.68 10.23 -3.33
N GLU A 7 3.85 11.48 -3.78
CA GLU A 7 4.80 11.80 -4.83
C GLU A 7 6.23 11.51 -4.35
N ARG A 8 7.04 10.91 -5.21
CA ARG A 8 8.42 10.55 -4.87
C ARG A 8 9.35 11.76 -4.80
N ASP A 9 9.15 12.75 -5.67
CA ASP A 9 10.10 13.86 -5.81
C ASP A 9 10.34 14.69 -4.53
N PRO A 10 9.35 15.02 -3.69
CA PRO A 10 9.64 15.75 -2.45
C PRO A 10 10.28 14.90 -1.34
N PHE A 11 10.29 13.57 -1.47
CA PHE A 11 10.74 12.68 -0.40
C PHE A 11 12.26 12.48 -0.39
N ARG A 12 12.89 12.62 0.79
CA ARG A 12 14.33 12.33 0.98
C ARG A 12 14.55 11.65 2.34
N PHE A 13 15.45 10.67 2.38
CA PHE A 13 16.02 10.20 3.65
C PHE A 13 17.00 11.27 4.15
N THR A 14 16.72 11.84 5.33
CA THR A 14 17.55 12.92 5.89
C THR A 14 18.69 12.41 6.76
N HIS A 15 18.54 11.20 7.32
CA HIS A 15 19.53 10.55 8.17
C HIS A 15 19.53 9.03 7.92
N GLY A 16 20.70 8.42 8.07
CA GLY A 16 20.92 7.01 7.76
C GLY A 16 20.86 6.70 6.26
N ASN A 17 21.20 5.47 5.91
CA ASN A 17 21.08 4.96 4.55
C ASN A 17 20.33 3.62 4.60
N PRO A 18 19.02 3.60 4.29
CA PRO A 18 18.24 2.36 4.31
C PRO A 18 18.84 1.32 3.38
N SER A 19 18.83 0.06 3.82
CA SER A 19 19.08 -1.06 2.93
C SER A 19 17.85 -1.28 2.05
N VAL A 20 18.07 -1.86 0.87
CA VAL A 20 17.01 -2.13 -0.11
C VAL A 20 16.93 -3.62 -0.36
N TYR A 21 15.72 -4.16 -0.21
CA TYR A 21 15.36 -5.50 -0.67
C TYR A 21 14.40 -5.38 -1.85
N THR A 22 14.82 -5.88 -3.01
CA THR A 22 14.03 -5.83 -4.24
C THR A 22 13.38 -7.18 -4.51
N LEU A 23 12.09 -7.15 -4.83
CA LEU A 23 11.34 -8.33 -5.23
C LEU A 23 10.41 -8.01 -6.40
N PRO A 24 10.25 -8.92 -7.37
CA PRO A 24 9.26 -8.76 -8.43
C PRO A 24 7.85 -8.90 -7.83
N SER A 25 6.94 -8.05 -8.26
CA SER A 25 5.50 -8.15 -7.95
C SER A 25 4.89 -9.35 -8.68
N ASP A 26 4.22 -10.26 -7.98
CA ASP A 26 3.55 -11.42 -8.60
C ASP A 26 2.53 -11.03 -9.69
N GLY A 27 1.83 -9.90 -9.50
CA GLY A 27 0.80 -9.45 -10.45
C GLY A 27 1.34 -8.78 -11.72
N SER A 28 2.45 -8.06 -11.61
CA SER A 28 2.98 -7.23 -12.73
C SER A 28 4.35 -7.64 -13.24
N GLY A 29 5.06 -8.49 -12.50
CA GLY A 29 6.48 -8.81 -12.71
C GLY A 29 7.43 -7.64 -12.46
N LYS A 30 6.91 -6.46 -12.10
CA LYS A 30 7.68 -5.24 -11.88
C LYS A 30 8.29 -5.19 -10.49
N ASP A 31 9.49 -4.64 -10.40
CA ASP A 31 10.23 -4.57 -9.14
C ASP A 31 9.54 -3.65 -8.13
N ILE A 32 9.39 -4.17 -6.92
CA ILE A 32 9.07 -3.43 -5.72
C ILE A 32 10.35 -3.38 -4.89
N ASN A 33 10.71 -2.18 -4.43
CA ASN A 33 11.91 -1.98 -3.62
C ASN A 33 11.49 -1.61 -2.20
N VAL A 34 11.78 -2.49 -1.24
CA VAL A 34 11.52 -2.29 0.18
C VAL A 34 12.74 -1.61 0.80
N HIS A 35 12.57 -0.37 1.25
CA HIS A 35 13.59 0.39 1.98
C HIS A 35 13.42 0.12 3.48
N PHE A 36 14.47 -0.33 4.16
CA PHE A 36 14.40 -0.72 5.57
C PHE A 36 15.68 -0.37 6.35
N CYS A 37 15.55 -0.26 7.67
CA CYS A 37 16.70 -0.10 8.56
C CYS A 37 17.49 -1.41 8.64
N SER A 38 18.78 -1.39 8.28
CA SER A 38 19.65 -2.58 8.30
C SER A 38 19.93 -3.13 9.69
N GLU A 39 19.74 -2.33 10.74
CA GLU A 39 20.03 -2.73 12.12
C GLU A 39 18.84 -3.43 12.77
N CYS A 40 17.63 -2.87 12.62
CA CYS A 40 16.43 -3.38 13.29
C CYS A 40 15.40 -4.03 12.35
N GLY A 41 15.60 -3.97 11.03
CA GLY A 41 14.71 -4.57 10.03
C GLY A 41 13.41 -3.80 9.77
N THR A 42 13.19 -2.66 10.42
CA THR A 42 11.96 -1.86 10.23
C THR A 42 11.87 -1.37 8.80
N LYS A 43 10.77 -1.70 8.11
CA LYS A 43 10.45 -1.20 6.77
C LYS A 43 10.00 0.25 6.88
N LEU A 44 10.57 1.12 6.04
CA LEU A 44 10.38 2.57 6.10
C LEU A 44 9.58 3.06 4.90
N ALA A 45 9.92 2.60 3.70
CA ALA A 45 9.29 3.05 2.47
C ALA A 45 9.30 1.97 1.38
N LEU A 46 8.47 2.18 0.35
CA LEU A 46 8.39 1.37 -0.86
C LEU A 46 8.54 2.27 -2.09
N THR A 47 9.42 1.90 -3.02
CA THR A 47 9.45 2.50 -4.36
C THR A 47 9.14 1.45 -5.41
N PHE A 48 8.43 1.84 -6.46
CA PHE A 48 7.86 0.91 -7.45
C PHE A 48 8.47 1.17 -8.82
N GLU A 49 8.90 0.12 -9.52
CA GLU A 49 9.30 0.24 -10.94
C GLU A 49 8.12 0.64 -11.81
N ARG A 50 6.92 0.10 -11.50
CA ARG A 50 5.68 0.38 -12.24
C ARG A 50 5.21 1.84 -12.15
N TRP A 51 5.44 2.48 -11.00
CA TRP A 51 5.12 3.89 -10.76
C TRP A 51 6.33 4.61 -10.16
N PRO A 52 7.31 4.97 -11.01
CA PRO A 52 8.60 5.49 -10.54
C PRO A 52 8.49 6.85 -9.86
N ASP A 53 7.39 7.58 -10.07
CA ASP A 53 7.05 8.88 -9.50
C ASP A 53 6.23 8.78 -8.20
N ARG A 54 5.98 7.57 -7.70
CA ARG A 54 5.25 7.31 -6.46
C ARG A 54 6.11 6.60 -5.42
N LEU A 55 5.73 6.78 -4.15
CA LEU A 55 6.36 6.20 -2.99
C LEU A 55 5.30 5.78 -1.97
N GLY A 56 5.40 4.56 -1.43
CA GLY A 56 4.62 4.14 -0.27
C GLY A 56 5.38 4.38 1.03
N ILE A 57 4.70 4.86 2.08
CA ILE A 57 5.25 4.95 3.43
C ILE A 57 4.49 4.00 4.34
N TYR A 58 5.19 3.32 5.24
CA TYR A 58 4.55 2.52 6.28
C TYR A 58 4.01 3.47 7.36
N VAL A 59 2.70 3.76 7.39
CA VAL A 59 2.15 4.83 8.26
C VAL A 59 2.51 4.69 9.74
N GLY A 60 2.71 3.44 10.21
CA GLY A 60 3.09 3.14 11.58
C GLY A 60 4.50 3.58 11.98
N THR A 61 5.35 3.99 11.01
CA THR A 61 6.69 4.53 11.28
C THR A 61 6.70 6.04 11.45
N LEU A 62 5.56 6.72 11.32
CA LEU A 62 5.43 8.15 11.59
C LEU A 62 5.31 8.38 13.10
N ASP A 63 5.82 9.51 13.60
CA ASP A 63 5.66 9.90 15.01
C ASP A 63 4.19 10.05 15.42
N LYS A 64 3.34 10.46 14.47
CA LYS A 64 1.89 10.59 14.63
C LYS A 64 1.18 9.88 13.47
N PRO A 65 0.99 8.56 13.52
CA PRO A 65 0.36 7.80 12.43
C PRO A 65 -1.07 8.28 12.12
N THR A 66 -1.78 8.77 13.13
CA THR A 66 -3.15 9.31 13.00
C THR A 66 -3.23 10.66 12.30
N SER A 67 -2.10 11.27 11.93
CA SER A 67 -2.08 12.51 11.14
C SER A 67 -2.53 12.27 9.68
N ILE A 68 -2.45 11.02 9.22
CA ILE A 68 -3.03 10.59 7.95
C ILE A 68 -4.44 10.07 8.23
N SER A 69 -5.46 10.85 7.85
CA SER A 69 -6.85 10.40 7.94
C SER A 69 -7.12 9.31 6.92
N VAL A 70 -7.83 8.26 7.33
CA VAL A 70 -8.27 7.18 6.46
C VAL A 70 -9.80 7.27 6.36
N THR A 71 -10.28 7.65 5.19
CA THR A 71 -11.71 7.84 4.90
C THR A 71 -12.09 7.07 3.63
N PRO A 72 -13.38 6.79 3.38
CA PRO A 72 -13.83 6.15 2.15
C PRO A 72 -13.36 6.85 0.87
N GLU A 73 -13.20 8.18 0.90
CA GLU A 73 -12.88 9.01 -0.25
C GLU A 73 -11.40 9.01 -0.61
N ASN A 74 -10.52 8.74 0.36
CA ASN A 74 -9.07 8.87 0.20
C ASN A 74 -8.30 7.54 0.34
N SER A 75 -9.01 6.44 0.54
CA SER A 75 -8.40 5.15 0.81
C SER A 75 -9.18 4.01 0.16
N LYS A 76 -8.50 2.87 0.04
CA LYS A 76 -9.02 1.65 -0.57
C LYS A 76 -8.33 0.44 0.03
N HIS A 77 -9.04 -0.67 0.06
CA HIS A 77 -8.49 -1.96 0.46
C HIS A 77 -8.19 -2.77 -0.81
N ILE A 78 -6.95 -3.20 -0.98
CA ILE A 78 -6.52 -3.98 -2.15
C ILE A 78 -6.03 -5.36 -1.70
N PHE A 79 -5.96 -6.30 -2.63
CA PHE A 79 -5.54 -7.69 -2.38
C PHE A 79 -6.44 -8.47 -1.41
N LEU A 80 -7.76 -8.25 -1.47
CA LEU A 80 -8.70 -8.97 -0.60
C LEU A 80 -8.76 -10.47 -0.85
N SER A 81 -8.47 -10.93 -2.07
CA SER A 81 -8.41 -12.37 -2.38
C SER A 81 -7.27 -13.11 -1.67
N GLU A 82 -6.32 -12.36 -1.10
CA GLU A 82 -5.22 -12.87 -0.27
C GLU A 82 -5.39 -12.47 1.20
N ALA A 83 -6.44 -11.71 1.53
CA ALA A 83 -6.70 -11.33 2.90
C ALA A 83 -7.09 -12.57 3.72
N ARG A 84 -6.72 -12.57 4.99
CA ARG A 84 -7.11 -13.68 5.88
C ARG A 84 -8.62 -13.71 6.05
N PRO A 85 -9.24 -14.90 6.07
CA PRO A 85 -10.64 -15.05 6.46
C PRO A 85 -10.91 -14.36 7.80
N GLY A 86 -12.04 -13.67 7.89
CA GLY A 86 -12.39 -12.83 9.04
C GLY A 86 -11.88 -11.38 8.95
N THR A 87 -11.13 -11.01 7.90
CA THR A 87 -10.80 -9.60 7.66
C THR A 87 -12.08 -8.81 7.40
N ILE A 88 -12.28 -7.70 8.13
CA ILE A 88 -13.47 -6.87 7.99
C ILE A 88 -13.12 -5.61 7.19
N VAL A 89 -13.83 -5.40 6.10
CA VAL A 89 -13.80 -4.16 5.30
C VAL A 89 -14.92 -3.24 5.80
N PRO A 90 -14.61 -2.00 6.22
CA PRO A 90 -15.62 -1.06 6.67
C PRO A 90 -16.61 -0.70 5.55
N PRO A 91 -17.87 -0.37 5.88
CA PRO A 91 -18.86 0.05 4.90
C PRO A 91 -18.43 1.35 4.21
N GLY A 92 -18.77 1.47 2.92
CA GLY A 92 -18.47 2.63 2.09
C GLY A 92 -17.05 2.67 1.53
N PHE A 93 -16.10 1.90 2.07
CA PHE A 93 -14.74 1.85 1.54
C PHE A 93 -14.69 1.07 0.23
N LEU A 94 -13.90 1.58 -0.72
CA LEU A 94 -13.60 0.88 -1.96
C LEU A 94 -12.71 -0.33 -1.66
N PHE A 95 -13.01 -1.46 -2.28
CA PHE A 95 -12.13 -2.62 -2.21
C PHE A 95 -11.97 -3.40 -3.51
N TYR A 96 -10.85 -4.12 -3.58
CA TYR A 96 -10.40 -4.86 -4.76
C TYR A 96 -9.83 -6.21 -4.35
N GLU A 97 -10.17 -7.25 -5.13
CA GLU A 97 -9.62 -8.59 -4.93
C GLU A 97 -8.11 -8.62 -5.17
N ARG A 98 -7.60 -7.77 -6.07
CA ARG A 98 -6.18 -7.60 -6.41
C ARG A 98 -5.83 -6.10 -6.40
N HIS A 99 -4.85 -5.67 -7.19
CA HIS A 99 -4.51 -4.27 -7.33
C HIS A 99 -5.68 -3.45 -7.93
N ALA A 100 -5.73 -2.15 -7.69
CA ALA A 100 -6.79 -1.25 -8.17
C ALA A 100 -6.63 -0.76 -9.64
N ALA A 101 -5.67 -1.32 -10.38
CA ALA A 101 -5.36 -0.94 -11.75
C ALA A 101 -4.66 -2.08 -12.50
N GLU A 102 -4.98 -2.24 -13.78
CA GLU A 102 -4.37 -3.16 -14.74
C GLU A 102 -2.92 -2.79 -15.05
N ASN A 103 -2.11 -3.74 -15.52
CA ASN A 103 -0.66 -3.56 -15.72
C ASN A 103 -0.28 -2.38 -16.63
N ASP A 104 -1.16 -1.98 -17.55
CA ASP A 104 -1.01 -0.79 -18.41
C ASP A 104 -1.41 0.54 -17.73
N GLY A 105 -1.90 0.49 -16.50
CA GLY A 105 -2.36 1.63 -15.71
C GLY A 105 -3.86 1.87 -15.73
N THR A 106 -4.64 1.11 -16.53
CA THR A 106 -6.09 1.27 -16.61
C THR A 106 -6.74 1.03 -15.24
N PRO A 107 -7.55 1.98 -14.71
CA PRO A 107 -8.23 1.79 -13.43
C PRO A 107 -9.22 0.62 -13.47
N ILE A 108 -9.32 -0.12 -12.37
CA ILE A 108 -10.32 -1.18 -12.19
C ILE A 108 -11.52 -0.61 -11.43
N GLU A 109 -12.74 -1.04 -11.78
CA GLU A 109 -13.95 -0.66 -11.06
C GLU A 109 -13.93 -1.27 -9.64
N PRO A 110 -14.09 -0.47 -8.57
CA PRO A 110 -14.08 -0.99 -7.21
C PRO A 110 -15.37 -1.75 -6.87
N ASN A 111 -15.26 -2.62 -5.86
CA ASN A 111 -16.43 -3.05 -5.11
C ASN A 111 -16.66 -2.10 -3.92
N VAL A 112 -17.93 -1.94 -3.54
CA VAL A 112 -18.33 -1.17 -2.35
C VAL A 112 -19.57 -1.80 -1.71
N ARG A 113 -19.63 -1.81 -0.38
CA ARG A 113 -20.77 -2.35 0.39
C ARG A 113 -21.29 -1.29 1.36
N LYS A 114 -22.60 -1.29 1.61
CA LYS A 114 -23.26 -0.41 2.59
C LYS A 114 -23.12 -0.91 4.03
N GLU A 115 -22.81 -2.18 4.19
CA GLU A 115 -22.60 -2.86 5.47
C GLU A 115 -21.17 -3.43 5.53
N PRO A 116 -20.61 -3.67 6.72
CA PRO A 116 -19.30 -4.30 6.85
C PRO A 116 -19.23 -5.62 6.06
N TYR A 117 -18.17 -5.78 5.27
CA TYR A 117 -17.92 -7.02 4.53
C TYR A 117 -16.85 -7.84 5.23
N VAL A 118 -17.13 -9.11 5.49
CA VAL A 118 -16.18 -10.04 6.09
C VAL A 118 -15.64 -10.94 4.99
N VAL A 119 -14.30 -10.98 4.84
CA VAL A 119 -13.64 -11.88 3.90
C VAL A 119 -13.88 -13.33 4.34
N GLU A 120 -14.45 -14.13 3.45
CA GLU A 120 -14.70 -15.56 3.63
C GLU A 120 -13.52 -16.39 3.06
N GLY A 121 -13.47 -17.68 3.41
CA GLY A 121 -12.39 -18.60 3.01
C GLY A 121 -12.83 -19.64 1.98
#